data_AF-A0A940LNY0-F1
#
_entry.id   AF-A0A940LNY0-F1
#
_cell.length_a   1.000
_cell.length_b   1.000
_cell.length_c   1.000
_cell.angle_alpha   90.00
_cell.angle_beta   90.00
_cell.angle_gamma   90.00
#
_symmetry.space_group_name_H-M   'P 1'
#
loop_
_entity.id
_entity.type
_entity.pdbx_description
1 polymer ?
#
loop_
_entity_poly.entity_id
_entity_poly.type
_entity_poly.pdbx_seq_one_letter_code
_entity_poly.pdbx_strand_id
1 'polypeptide(L)'
;MTTENSKLGRVFSAWLDTVTNFYDADILATIKAAAAASPSPKTVEVGIQLLNAWCGVGLNVPTANPTFSFPADHGEHWDMPIEWRYLTLSLNLAGGGRVSAICNIFRKAISTAALSPDLTPLERQIYSTSLAVTVELPGRDPAHYNLPVRTFSSLEDAIEVANDPFRMVMGDQVSLTGTSDVFPIAFTIRDGGDDTRPAIAIDIEAQASNPFFLQGDKGYIGAPGAGVSWYYYSWPQQQTTGTVTIAGQAYAVESGLTWMDHQWGGTTAPATATPPAWTGWCWFEFQFEGNRSLTLAAPHQAVPDGKLPLFNPGFGVYVDNGVYSLIPAVLEVWAYTPSAATGVGYPSAWTIEAGSLDGPVLLVVTPKTVLADQAMWMGGLTEYSEAAVTVTAIGLANKTPVRMSGVGYCEGVGFENPAQRNARDLAWLKGVLES
;
A
#
# COMPACT_ATOMS: atom_id res chain seq x y z
N MET A 1 -30.25 16.13 20.27
CA MET A 1 -28.85 15.74 20.00
C MET A 1 -28.22 16.92 19.31
N THR A 2 -27.07 17.38 19.78
CA THR A 2 -26.42 18.61 19.32
C THR A 2 -26.23 18.56 17.80
N THR A 3 -26.85 19.50 17.10
CA THR A 3 -26.79 19.69 15.63
C THR A 3 -25.44 20.27 15.17
N GLU A 4 -24.40 20.12 15.99
CA GLU A 4 -23.11 20.77 15.79
C GLU A 4 -22.15 19.74 15.21
N ASN A 5 -21.65 20.03 14.00
CA ASN A 5 -20.71 19.18 13.28
C ASN A 5 -19.46 18.87 14.13
N SER A 6 -18.97 17.64 14.11
CA SER A 6 -17.77 17.23 14.88
C SER A 6 -16.52 18.04 14.50
N LYS A 7 -15.46 17.98 15.31
CA LYS A 7 -14.20 18.67 15.01
C LYS A 7 -13.61 18.16 13.70
N LEU A 8 -13.61 16.84 13.48
CA LEU A 8 -13.19 16.22 12.21
C LEU A 8 -14.05 16.71 11.03
N GLY A 9 -15.38 16.76 11.21
CA GLY A 9 -16.29 17.25 10.18
C GLY A 9 -16.03 18.69 9.78
N ARG A 10 -15.81 19.59 10.73
CA ARG A 10 -15.49 20.99 10.43
C ARG A 10 -14.18 21.13 9.66
N VAL A 11 -13.16 20.35 10.02
CA VAL A 11 -11.87 20.33 9.31
C VAL A 11 -12.04 19.84 7.87
N PHE A 12 -12.75 18.74 7.69
CA PHE A 12 -12.98 18.20 6.36
C PHE A 12 -13.86 19.12 5.51
N SER A 13 -14.92 19.70 6.07
CA SER A 13 -15.75 20.72 5.38
C SER A 13 -14.93 21.93 4.95
N ALA A 14 -14.02 22.42 5.79
CA ALA A 14 -13.16 23.56 5.45
C ALA A 14 -12.26 23.27 4.24
N TRP A 15 -11.73 22.05 4.12
CA TRP A 15 -11.03 21.63 2.91
C TRP A 15 -11.97 21.53 1.70
N LEU A 16 -13.14 20.90 1.83
CA LEU A 16 -14.09 20.76 0.73
C LEU A 16 -14.59 22.12 0.18
N ASP A 17 -14.52 23.19 0.98
CA ASP A 17 -14.82 24.55 0.53
C ASP A 17 -13.72 25.18 -0.33
N THR A 18 -12.49 24.67 -0.27
CA THR A 18 -11.42 25.06 -1.20
C THR A 18 -11.53 24.34 -2.55
N VAL A 19 -12.28 23.23 -2.62
CA VAL A 19 -12.49 22.46 -3.85
C VAL A 19 -13.51 23.20 -4.72
N THR A 20 -13.00 23.97 -5.68
CA THR A 20 -13.80 24.68 -6.69
C THR A 20 -13.63 23.98 -8.04
N ASN A 21 -14.71 23.89 -8.82
CA ASN A 21 -14.72 23.27 -10.15
C ASN A 21 -14.45 21.76 -10.19
N PHE A 22 -14.87 20.99 -9.18
CA PHE A 22 -14.84 19.53 -9.29
C PHE A 22 -15.79 19.06 -10.40
N TYR A 23 -15.34 18.10 -11.22
CA TYR A 23 -16.03 17.68 -12.44
C TYR A 23 -17.42 17.07 -12.25
N ASP A 24 -17.71 16.54 -11.05
CA ASP A 24 -19.00 15.91 -10.72
C ASP A 24 -19.65 16.59 -9.51
N ALA A 25 -20.58 17.51 -9.80
CA ALA A 25 -21.23 18.32 -8.77
C ALA A 25 -22.07 17.48 -7.78
N ASP A 26 -22.63 16.35 -8.22
CA ASP A 26 -23.48 15.50 -7.39
C ASP A 26 -22.64 14.67 -6.40
N ILE A 27 -21.49 14.16 -6.86
CA ILE A 27 -20.50 13.53 -5.98
C ILE A 27 -20.01 14.55 -4.95
N LEU A 28 -19.58 15.75 -5.37
CA LEU A 28 -19.10 16.77 -4.44
C LEU A 28 -20.18 17.17 -3.42
N ALA A 29 -21.44 17.36 -3.86
CA ALA A 29 -22.54 17.68 -2.98
C ALA A 29 -22.78 16.58 -1.93
N THR A 30 -22.70 15.31 -2.35
CA THR A 30 -22.85 14.17 -1.43
C THR A 30 -21.71 14.12 -0.41
N ILE A 31 -20.47 14.33 -0.82
CA ILE A 31 -19.31 14.39 0.08
C ILE A 31 -19.47 15.55 1.08
N LYS A 32 -19.88 16.74 0.62
CA LYS A 32 -20.13 17.90 1.49
C LYS A 32 -21.25 17.65 2.50
N ALA A 33 -22.33 17.00 2.08
CA ALA A 33 -23.41 16.62 2.99
C ALA A 33 -22.91 15.64 4.07
N ALA A 34 -22.16 14.61 3.68
CA ALA A 34 -21.58 13.65 4.63
C ALA A 34 -20.59 14.33 5.59
N ALA A 35 -19.78 15.27 5.10
CA ALA A 35 -18.85 16.04 5.93
C ALA A 35 -19.55 16.98 6.93
N ALA A 36 -20.74 17.49 6.59
CA ALA A 36 -21.53 18.34 7.47
C ALA A 36 -22.27 17.54 8.56
N ALA A 37 -22.45 16.23 8.36
CA ALA A 37 -23.22 15.34 9.22
C ALA A 37 -22.37 14.64 10.31
N SER A 38 -21.32 15.29 10.83
CA SER A 38 -20.37 14.69 11.80
C SER A 38 -19.77 13.36 11.31
N PRO A 39 -18.94 13.40 10.25
CA PRO A 39 -18.40 12.21 9.60
C PRO A 39 -17.49 11.40 10.52
N SER A 40 -17.51 10.08 10.36
CA SER A 40 -16.46 9.20 10.88
C SER A 40 -15.17 9.34 10.07
N PRO A 41 -14.00 8.91 10.57
CA PRO A 41 -12.77 8.87 9.77
C PRO A 41 -12.93 8.08 8.46
N LYS A 42 -13.69 6.96 8.47
CA LYS A 42 -13.99 6.20 7.26
C LYS A 42 -14.82 7.01 6.26
N THR A 43 -15.76 7.82 6.74
CA THR A 43 -16.54 8.74 5.90
C THR A 43 -15.65 9.76 5.20
N VAL A 44 -14.64 10.29 5.91
CA VAL A 44 -13.64 11.18 5.31
C VAL A 44 -12.81 10.44 4.26
N GLU A 45 -12.29 9.25 4.56
CA GLU A 45 -11.47 8.46 3.64
C GLU A 45 -12.21 8.12 2.33
N VAL A 46 -13.47 7.65 2.41
CA VAL A 46 -14.30 7.39 1.22
C VAL A 46 -14.58 8.67 0.44
N GLY A 47 -14.83 9.79 1.14
CA GLY A 47 -14.99 11.10 0.50
C GLY A 47 -13.76 11.53 -0.29
N ILE A 48 -12.55 11.33 0.26
CA ILE A 48 -11.29 11.64 -0.45
C ILE A 48 -11.09 10.73 -1.66
N GLN A 49 -11.41 9.44 -1.57
CA GLN A 49 -11.31 8.52 -2.71
C GLN A 49 -12.18 8.93 -3.89
N LEU A 50 -13.39 9.45 -3.61
CA LEU A 50 -14.28 10.01 -4.63
C LEU A 50 -13.78 11.33 -5.23
N LEU A 51 -13.03 12.14 -4.47
CA LEU A 51 -12.38 13.34 -5.02
C LEU A 51 -11.24 12.95 -5.96
N ASN A 52 -10.26 12.19 -5.46
CA ASN A 52 -9.17 11.56 -6.21
C ASN A 52 -8.39 10.67 -5.22
N ALA A 53 -8.23 9.39 -5.54
CA ALA A 53 -7.54 8.43 -4.66
C ALA A 53 -6.10 8.86 -4.29
N TRP A 54 -5.45 9.66 -5.14
CA TRP A 54 -4.07 10.12 -4.97
C TRP A 54 -3.95 11.55 -4.43
N CYS A 55 -5.05 12.15 -3.94
CA CYS A 55 -5.03 13.51 -3.42
C CYS A 55 -5.04 13.63 -1.88
N GLY A 56 -4.60 14.80 -1.42
CA GLY A 56 -4.72 15.31 -0.06
C GLY A 56 -4.53 16.83 -0.06
N VAL A 57 -4.71 17.49 1.09
CA VAL A 57 -4.57 18.97 1.19
C VAL A 57 -3.10 19.42 1.26
N GLY A 58 -2.16 18.48 1.37
CA GLY A 58 -0.73 18.77 1.41
C GLY A 58 -0.29 19.62 0.21
N LEU A 59 0.53 20.64 0.47
CA LEU A 59 0.96 21.59 -0.55
C LEU A 59 2.32 21.23 -1.17
N ASN A 60 3.06 20.31 -0.55
CA ASN A 60 4.34 19.86 -1.05
C ASN A 60 4.13 18.66 -1.98
N VAL A 61 4.75 18.72 -3.16
CA VAL A 61 4.83 17.58 -4.08
C VAL A 61 6.29 17.24 -4.35
N PRO A 62 6.63 15.96 -4.56
CA PRO A 62 8.00 15.57 -4.87
C PRO A 62 8.59 16.29 -6.08
N THR A 63 9.86 16.69 -5.96
CA THR A 63 10.66 17.26 -7.04
C THR A 63 11.89 16.40 -7.33
N ALA A 64 12.34 16.43 -8.58
CA ALA A 64 13.54 15.70 -9.03
C ALA A 64 14.79 16.11 -8.23
N ASN A 65 15.77 15.19 -8.15
CA ASN A 65 17.01 15.33 -7.37
C ASN A 65 16.78 15.59 -5.87
N PRO A 66 16.03 14.72 -5.17
CA PRO A 66 15.85 14.87 -3.73
C PRO A 66 17.18 14.77 -2.97
N THR A 67 17.20 15.37 -1.79
CA THR A 67 18.22 15.13 -0.77
C THR A 67 17.52 14.57 0.45
N PHE A 68 17.79 13.30 0.74
CA PHE A 68 17.28 12.66 1.95
C PHE A 68 18.30 12.74 3.10
N SER A 69 17.79 12.88 4.31
CA SER A 69 18.52 12.89 5.57
C SER A 69 17.97 11.80 6.49
N PHE A 70 18.69 10.68 6.57
CA PHE A 70 18.35 9.60 7.51
C PHE A 70 19.09 9.83 8.84
N PRO A 71 18.44 9.60 10.01
CA PRO A 71 17.15 8.93 10.18
C PRO A 71 15.89 9.82 10.04
N ALA A 72 16.01 11.12 9.82
CA ALA A 72 14.87 12.04 9.81
C ALA A 72 13.76 11.64 8.80
N ASP A 73 14.12 11.22 7.59
CA ASP A 73 13.17 10.79 6.55
C ASP A 73 12.58 9.38 6.77
N HIS A 74 12.89 8.72 7.90
CA HIS A 74 12.08 7.61 8.38
C HIS A 74 10.75 8.08 9.01
N GLY A 75 10.67 9.37 9.37
CA GLY A 75 9.49 10.03 9.94
C GLY A 75 8.41 10.41 8.96
N GLU A 76 7.38 11.05 9.52
CA GLU A 76 6.21 11.52 8.78
C GLU A 76 6.53 12.83 8.05
N HIS A 77 6.01 12.95 6.83
CA HIS A 77 6.15 14.11 5.99
C HIS A 77 4.81 14.87 5.94
N TRP A 78 4.46 15.51 7.06
CA TRP A 78 3.13 16.07 7.34
C TRP A 78 2.51 16.97 6.26
N ASP A 79 3.33 17.67 5.48
CA ASP A 79 2.89 18.59 4.43
C ASP A 79 2.69 17.93 3.06
N MET A 80 2.96 16.62 2.95
CA MET A 80 2.71 15.83 1.74
C MET A 80 1.22 15.44 1.67
N PRO A 81 0.62 15.38 0.48
CA PRO A 81 -0.77 14.94 0.31
C PRO A 81 -1.02 13.55 0.90
N ILE A 82 -0.16 12.60 0.58
CA ILE A 82 -0.27 11.18 0.91
C ILE A 82 1.08 10.62 1.33
N GLU A 83 1.06 9.65 2.24
CA GLU A 83 2.21 8.88 2.67
C GLU A 83 1.76 7.50 3.09
N TRP A 84 2.58 6.48 2.85
CA TRP A 84 2.29 5.15 3.35
C TRP A 84 3.54 4.37 3.74
N ARG A 85 3.33 3.47 4.69
CA ARG A 85 4.24 2.37 4.97
C ARG A 85 3.56 1.07 4.57
N TYR A 86 4.28 0.27 3.81
CA TYR A 86 3.82 -1.01 3.30
C TYR A 86 4.78 -2.08 3.80
N LEU A 87 4.27 -3.06 4.53
CA LEU A 87 5.05 -4.16 5.09
C LEU A 87 4.52 -5.48 4.58
N THR A 88 5.40 -6.31 4.05
CA THR A 88 5.09 -7.69 3.69
C THR A 88 5.92 -8.66 4.51
N LEU A 89 5.30 -9.76 4.89
CA LEU A 89 5.90 -10.87 5.61
C LEU A 89 5.81 -12.11 4.73
N SER A 90 6.90 -12.86 4.66
CA SER A 90 6.94 -14.22 4.10
C SER A 90 7.54 -15.15 5.13
N LEU A 91 6.71 -15.93 5.83
CA LEU A 91 7.08 -16.69 7.02
C LEU A 91 6.93 -18.19 6.78
N ASN A 92 7.97 -18.96 7.07
CA ASN A 92 7.89 -20.42 7.21
C ASN A 92 7.70 -20.77 8.69
N LEU A 93 6.75 -21.65 8.97
CA LEU A 93 6.38 -22.03 10.33
C LEU A 93 7.05 -23.34 10.76
N ALA A 94 7.40 -23.43 12.04
CA ALA A 94 7.88 -24.66 12.64
C ALA A 94 6.82 -25.76 12.55
N GLY A 95 7.24 -26.97 12.18
CA GLY A 95 6.33 -28.09 11.90
C GLY A 95 5.74 -28.08 10.48
N GLY A 96 6.17 -27.14 9.64
CA GLY A 96 5.74 -26.99 8.26
C GLY A 96 4.57 -26.03 8.11
N GLY A 97 4.44 -25.47 6.91
CA GLY A 97 3.45 -24.45 6.58
C GLY A 97 4.08 -23.07 6.38
N ARG A 98 3.27 -22.17 5.81
CA ARG A 98 3.65 -20.82 5.45
C ARG A 98 2.56 -19.83 5.82
N VAL A 99 2.98 -18.64 6.20
CA VAL A 99 2.10 -17.49 6.36
C VAL A 99 2.73 -16.32 5.63
N SER A 100 1.97 -15.73 4.72
CA SER A 100 2.31 -14.45 4.11
C SER A 100 1.33 -13.41 4.63
N ALA A 101 1.81 -12.22 4.97
CA ALA A 101 0.94 -11.15 5.42
C ALA A 101 1.39 -9.83 4.80
N ILE A 102 0.42 -8.96 4.57
CA ILE A 102 0.65 -7.60 4.09
C ILE A 102 -0.08 -6.65 5.03
N CYS A 103 0.58 -5.55 5.37
CA CYS A 103 0.00 -4.41 6.04
C CYS A 103 0.33 -3.13 5.29
N ASN A 104 -0.71 -2.43 4.86
CA ASN A 104 -0.58 -1.08 4.36
C ASN A 104 -1.17 -0.08 5.36
N ILE A 105 -0.38 0.93 5.67
CA ILE A 105 -0.74 2.07 6.50
C ILE A 105 -0.69 3.31 5.63
N PHE A 106 -1.85 3.85 5.24
CA PHE A 106 -1.95 5.09 4.48
C PHE A 106 -2.27 6.27 5.40
N ARG A 107 -1.50 7.34 5.29
CA ARG A 107 -1.84 8.68 5.77
C ARG A 107 -2.34 9.54 4.62
N LYS A 108 -3.39 10.32 4.87
CA LYS A 108 -3.78 11.45 4.01
C LYS A 108 -3.89 12.74 4.82
N ALA A 109 -3.36 13.83 4.26
CA ALA A 109 -3.56 15.16 4.79
C ALA A 109 -5.00 15.61 4.53
N ILE A 110 -5.70 16.01 5.61
CA ILE A 110 -7.07 16.53 5.57
C ILE A 110 -7.13 18.04 5.87
N SER A 111 -6.01 18.66 6.21
CA SER A 111 -5.89 20.11 6.36
C SER A 111 -4.43 20.58 6.27
N THR A 112 -4.22 21.89 6.20
CA THR A 112 -2.91 22.54 6.23
C THR A 112 -2.78 23.45 7.45
N ALA A 113 -1.56 23.89 7.76
CA ALA A 113 -1.34 24.89 8.80
C ALA A 113 -2.08 26.21 8.55
N ALA A 114 -2.26 26.59 7.28
CA ALA A 114 -3.00 27.80 6.91
C ALA A 114 -4.52 27.63 7.11
N LEU A 115 -5.08 26.47 6.78
CA LEU A 115 -6.52 26.21 6.90
C LEU A 115 -6.95 25.89 8.34
N SER A 116 -6.06 25.32 9.15
CA SER A 116 -6.37 24.94 10.54
C SER A 116 -5.16 25.20 11.45
N PRO A 117 -4.84 26.48 11.73
CA PRO A 117 -3.66 26.85 12.51
C PRO A 117 -3.68 26.32 13.94
N ASP A 118 -4.87 26.12 14.51
CA ASP A 118 -5.06 25.63 15.89
C ASP A 118 -4.87 24.11 16.06
N LEU A 119 -4.62 23.38 14.97
CA LEU A 119 -4.39 21.93 15.00
C LEU A 119 -2.90 21.59 15.03
N THR A 120 -2.54 20.52 15.72
CA THR A 120 -1.21 19.91 15.61
C THR A 120 -1.00 19.26 14.23
N PRO A 121 0.26 18.97 13.81
CA PRO A 121 0.51 18.25 12.57
C PRO A 121 -0.26 16.92 12.44
N LEU A 122 -0.36 16.15 13.54
CA LEU A 122 -1.08 14.87 13.59
C LEU A 122 -2.60 15.03 13.48
N GLU A 123 -3.18 16.08 14.07
CA GLU A 123 -4.62 16.36 13.98
C GLU A 123 -5.09 16.77 12.57
N ARG A 124 -4.15 17.11 11.68
CA ARG A 124 -4.44 17.42 10.27
C ARG A 124 -4.41 16.20 9.35
N GLN A 125 -4.34 15.00 9.91
CA GLN A 125 -4.22 13.75 9.16
C GLN A 125 -5.39 12.81 9.45
N ILE A 126 -5.63 11.92 8.49
CA ILE A 126 -6.30 10.63 8.73
C ILE A 126 -5.36 9.50 8.36
N TYR A 127 -5.54 8.35 9.00
CA TYR A 127 -4.81 7.12 8.71
C TYR A 127 -5.78 6.00 8.38
N SER A 128 -5.39 5.08 7.49
CA SER A 128 -6.10 3.82 7.28
C SER A 128 -5.15 2.64 7.29
N THR A 129 -5.58 1.54 7.90
CA THR A 129 -4.85 0.27 7.92
C THR A 129 -5.60 -0.76 7.10
N SER A 130 -4.89 -1.36 6.16
CA SER A 130 -5.41 -2.39 5.27
C SER A 130 -4.51 -3.61 5.40
N LEU A 131 -5.11 -4.79 5.60
CA LEU A 131 -4.38 -5.99 6.01
C LEU A 131 -4.92 -7.21 5.28
N ALA A 132 -4.02 -8.09 4.86
CA ALA A 132 -4.39 -9.42 4.41
C ALA A 132 -3.38 -10.47 4.86
N VAL A 133 -3.87 -11.70 5.07
CA VAL A 133 -3.06 -12.82 5.53
C VAL A 133 -3.41 -14.06 4.70
N THR A 134 -2.40 -14.63 4.06
CA THR A 134 -2.46 -15.93 3.37
C THR A 134 -1.85 -17.00 4.26
N VAL A 135 -2.60 -18.07 4.52
CA VAL A 135 -2.23 -19.17 5.42
C VAL A 135 -2.20 -20.48 4.64
N GLU A 136 -1.06 -21.16 4.66
CA GLU A 136 -0.85 -22.49 4.06
C GLU A 136 -0.37 -23.45 5.15
N LEU A 137 -1.26 -24.25 5.74
CA LEU A 137 -0.91 -25.18 6.83
C LEU A 137 -0.99 -26.64 6.36
N PRO A 138 -0.10 -27.54 6.84
CA PRO A 138 -0.16 -28.95 6.49
C PRO A 138 -1.52 -29.58 6.77
N GLY A 139 -2.07 -30.30 5.79
CA GLY A 139 -3.36 -30.99 5.92
C GLY A 139 -4.59 -30.08 5.92
N ARG A 140 -4.44 -28.80 5.56
CA ARG A 140 -5.54 -27.85 5.36
C ARG A 140 -5.47 -27.24 3.97
N ASP A 141 -6.61 -26.86 3.42
CA ASP A 141 -6.63 -26.05 2.20
C ASP A 141 -6.03 -24.67 2.51
N PRO A 142 -5.20 -24.13 1.61
CA PRO A 142 -4.66 -22.79 1.76
C PRO A 142 -5.78 -21.75 1.67
N ALA A 143 -5.70 -20.71 2.49
CA ALA A 143 -6.73 -19.68 2.59
C ALA A 143 -6.12 -18.28 2.61
N HIS A 144 -6.82 -17.34 1.98
CA HIS A 144 -6.53 -15.92 2.03
C HIS A 144 -7.63 -15.19 2.80
N TYR A 145 -7.22 -14.32 3.72
CA TYR A 145 -8.14 -13.51 4.53
C TYR A 145 -7.80 -12.04 4.31
N ASN A 146 -8.75 -11.27 3.78
CA ASN A 146 -8.73 -9.82 3.96
C ASN A 146 -9.25 -9.52 5.37
N LEU A 147 -8.51 -8.71 6.12
CA LEU A 147 -8.91 -8.30 7.47
C LEU A 147 -9.69 -6.98 7.37
N PRO A 148 -10.52 -6.65 8.36
CA PRO A 148 -11.28 -5.40 8.35
C PRO A 148 -10.37 -4.18 8.24
N VAL A 149 -10.64 -3.32 7.25
CA VAL A 149 -9.98 -2.01 7.13
C VAL A 149 -10.40 -1.14 8.32
N ARG A 150 -9.43 -0.49 8.94
CA ARG A 150 -9.68 0.53 9.97
C ARG A 150 -9.24 1.90 9.47
N THR A 151 -9.93 2.95 9.89
CA THR A 151 -9.59 4.33 9.58
C THR A 151 -9.67 5.14 10.85
N PHE A 152 -8.70 6.03 11.05
CA PHE A 152 -8.48 6.73 12.30
C PHE A 152 -8.22 8.21 12.05
N SER A 153 -8.58 9.04 13.01
CA SER A 153 -8.14 10.43 13.13
C SER A 153 -7.89 10.72 14.60
N SER A 154 -6.80 11.42 14.92
CA SER A 154 -6.49 11.82 16.31
C SER A 154 -7.51 12.81 16.90
N LEU A 155 -8.46 13.28 16.07
CA LEU A 155 -9.61 14.07 16.48
C LEU A 155 -10.78 13.25 17.05
N GLU A 156 -10.84 11.94 16.79
CA GLU A 156 -11.97 11.06 17.16
C GLU A 156 -11.50 9.76 17.84
N ASP A 157 -10.44 9.14 17.31
CA ASP A 157 -9.94 7.82 17.69
C ASP A 157 -8.44 7.86 18.06
N ALA A 158 -7.90 6.73 18.51
CA ALA A 158 -6.48 6.63 18.83
C ALA A 158 -5.58 6.50 17.57
N ILE A 159 -4.57 7.35 17.49
CA ILE A 159 -3.35 7.19 16.68
C ILE A 159 -2.19 7.70 17.53
N GLU A 160 -1.07 6.99 17.62
CA GLU A 160 0.15 7.58 18.16
C GLU A 160 1.33 7.36 17.21
N VAL A 161 1.86 8.47 16.68
CA VAL A 161 3.07 8.52 15.85
C VAL A 161 4.11 9.36 16.56
N ALA A 162 5.23 8.76 16.96
CA ALA A 162 6.37 9.49 17.52
C ALA A 162 7.68 8.84 17.08
N ASN A 163 8.61 9.65 16.54
CA ASN A 163 9.91 9.21 16.04
C ASN A 163 11.08 9.85 16.78
N ASP A 164 11.27 9.42 18.02
CA ASP A 164 12.59 9.01 18.54
C ASP A 164 12.35 7.99 19.68
N PRO A 165 12.67 6.68 19.54
CA PRO A 165 13.39 6.00 18.45
C PRO A 165 12.43 5.14 17.57
N PHE A 166 11.57 5.72 16.73
CA PHE A 166 10.49 5.07 15.92
C PHE A 166 9.40 4.26 16.67
N ARG A 167 8.17 4.78 16.68
CA ARG A 167 6.95 4.04 17.08
C ARG A 167 5.71 4.57 16.34
N MET A 168 4.90 3.67 15.79
CA MET A 168 3.62 3.98 15.16
C MET A 168 2.56 2.92 15.54
N VAL A 169 1.56 3.31 16.32
CA VAL A 169 0.44 2.42 16.76
C VAL A 169 -0.87 2.95 16.21
N MET A 170 -1.64 2.10 15.54
CA MET A 170 -2.92 2.46 14.92
C MET A 170 -4.00 1.49 15.36
N GLY A 171 -4.87 2.01 16.23
CA GLY A 171 -5.93 1.25 16.86
C GLY A 171 -5.43 0.08 17.70
N ASP A 172 -6.27 -0.96 17.77
CA ASP A 172 -6.02 -2.23 18.45
C ASP A 172 -5.46 -3.31 17.53
N GLN A 173 -5.59 -3.13 16.22
CA GLN A 173 -5.28 -4.13 15.20
C GLN A 173 -3.79 -4.17 14.83
N VAL A 174 -3.10 -3.01 14.81
CA VAL A 174 -1.73 -2.88 14.29
C VAL A 174 -0.83 -2.06 15.22
N SER A 175 0.38 -2.57 15.45
CA SER A 175 1.46 -1.82 16.11
C SER A 175 2.79 -2.06 15.38
N LEU A 176 3.53 -0.98 15.16
CA LEU A 176 4.91 -0.95 14.67
C LEU A 176 5.77 -0.20 15.69
N THR A 177 6.76 -0.86 16.27
CA THR A 177 7.68 -0.24 17.24
C THR A 177 9.11 -0.60 16.87
N GLY A 178 9.96 0.39 16.69
CA GLY A 178 11.32 0.24 16.18
C GLY A 178 12.37 0.97 17.02
N THR A 179 13.53 1.22 16.40
CA THR A 179 14.56 2.14 16.91
C THR A 179 14.66 3.39 16.01
N SER A 180 15.58 4.35 16.29
CA SER A 180 15.70 5.59 15.50
C SER A 180 15.94 5.31 14.01
N ASP A 181 16.48 4.14 13.68
CA ASP A 181 16.72 3.67 12.32
C ASP A 181 15.62 2.68 11.85
N VAL A 182 14.41 2.73 12.38
CA VAL A 182 13.26 1.83 12.13
C VAL A 182 13.50 0.37 12.54
N PHE A 183 14.52 -0.30 11.99
CA PHE A 183 14.88 -1.67 12.35
C PHE A 183 15.88 -1.72 13.52
N PRO A 184 15.90 -2.77 14.36
CA PRO A 184 14.92 -3.85 14.40
C PRO A 184 13.52 -3.32 14.71
N ILE A 185 12.51 -3.92 14.09
CA ILE A 185 11.11 -3.50 14.21
C ILE A 185 10.28 -4.66 14.75
N ALA A 186 9.55 -4.40 15.83
CA ALA A 186 8.48 -5.23 16.32
C ALA A 186 7.18 -4.86 15.59
N PHE A 187 6.52 -5.86 15.03
CA PHE A 187 5.27 -5.70 14.29
C PHE A 187 4.23 -6.67 14.82
N THR A 188 3.05 -6.13 15.13
CA THR A 188 1.92 -6.93 15.59
C THR A 188 0.69 -6.72 14.73
N ILE A 189 0.05 -7.82 14.35
CA ILE A 189 -1.34 -7.86 13.84
C ILE A 189 -2.19 -8.59 14.88
N ARG A 190 -3.38 -8.06 15.17
CA ARG A 190 -4.38 -8.66 16.07
C ARG A 190 -5.76 -8.61 15.43
N ASP A 191 -6.37 -9.76 15.23
CA ASP A 191 -7.71 -9.87 14.69
C ASP A 191 -8.48 -11.01 15.38
N GLY A 192 -9.67 -10.69 15.89
CA GLY A 192 -10.46 -11.60 16.72
C GLY A 192 -11.19 -12.70 15.94
N GLY A 193 -11.17 -12.68 14.61
CA GLY A 193 -12.01 -13.55 13.79
C GLY A 193 -13.46 -13.06 13.69
N ASP A 194 -14.24 -13.77 12.90
CA ASP A 194 -15.72 -13.76 12.89
C ASP A 194 -16.23 -15.08 12.29
N ASP A 195 -17.51 -15.17 11.93
CA ASP A 195 -18.10 -16.39 11.36
C ASP A 195 -17.50 -16.78 9.99
N THR A 196 -16.77 -15.89 9.33
CA THR A 196 -16.19 -16.09 7.99
C THR A 196 -14.67 -16.30 8.01
N ARG A 197 -14.00 -16.01 9.13
CA ARG A 197 -12.53 -16.07 9.24
C ARG A 197 -12.07 -16.40 10.67
N PRO A 198 -10.98 -17.18 10.83
CA PRO A 198 -10.45 -17.48 12.15
C PRO A 198 -9.89 -16.24 12.84
N ALA A 199 -9.73 -16.30 14.15
CA ALA A 199 -8.88 -15.35 14.86
C ALA A 199 -7.42 -15.49 14.39
N ILE A 200 -6.76 -14.36 14.13
CA ILE A 200 -5.39 -14.28 13.62
C ILE A 200 -4.59 -13.30 14.49
N ALA A 201 -3.43 -13.74 14.96
CA ALA A 201 -2.45 -12.85 15.57
C ALA A 201 -1.06 -13.13 14.98
N ILE A 202 -0.33 -12.08 14.62
CA ILE A 202 1.05 -12.15 14.17
C ILE A 202 1.86 -11.26 15.11
N ASP A 203 2.91 -11.82 15.70
CA ASP A 203 3.83 -11.11 16.60
C ASP A 203 5.24 -11.42 16.15
N ILE A 204 5.89 -10.47 15.48
CA ILE A 204 7.19 -10.69 14.86
C ILE A 204 8.16 -9.56 15.20
N GLU A 205 9.44 -9.90 15.18
CA GLU A 205 10.56 -8.97 15.18
C GLU A 205 11.37 -9.20 13.91
N ALA A 206 11.51 -8.15 13.10
CA ALA A 206 12.37 -8.13 11.94
C ALA A 206 13.66 -7.38 12.27
N GLN A 207 14.80 -8.01 11.99
CA GLN A 207 16.14 -7.51 12.31
C GLN A 207 16.66 -6.59 11.21
N ALA A 208 17.49 -5.60 11.55
CA ALA A 208 18.22 -4.71 10.62
C ALA A 208 19.32 -5.46 9.81
N SER A 209 18.92 -6.42 8.98
CA SER A 209 19.82 -7.43 8.41
C SER A 209 20.44 -7.04 7.07
N ASN A 210 19.83 -6.07 6.39
CA ASN A 210 20.19 -5.63 5.04
C ASN A 210 19.95 -4.11 4.96
N PRO A 211 20.70 -3.30 4.21
CA PRO A 211 20.37 -1.89 4.02
C PRO A 211 19.09 -1.67 3.20
N PHE A 212 18.47 -0.51 3.38
CA PHE A 212 17.47 -0.01 2.45
C PHE A 212 18.15 0.47 1.15
N PHE A 213 17.34 0.68 0.10
CA PHE A 213 17.78 1.31 -1.13
C PHE A 213 16.74 2.32 -1.62
N LEU A 214 17.19 3.30 -2.39
CA LEU A 214 16.32 4.32 -2.96
C LEU A 214 15.70 3.81 -4.26
N GLN A 215 14.40 4.01 -4.42
CA GLN A 215 13.64 3.65 -5.63
C GLN A 215 13.82 4.70 -6.73
N GLY A 216 13.43 4.41 -7.96
CA GLY A 216 13.42 5.40 -9.04
C GLY A 216 14.78 6.10 -9.26
N ASP A 217 14.75 7.38 -9.63
CA ASP A 217 15.96 8.20 -9.75
C ASP A 217 16.32 8.80 -8.39
N LYS A 218 17.19 8.09 -7.64
CA LYS A 218 17.67 8.50 -6.31
C LYS A 218 16.54 8.78 -5.33
N GLY A 219 15.50 7.94 -5.36
CA GLY A 219 14.33 8.00 -4.50
C GLY A 219 13.20 8.85 -5.05
N TYR A 220 13.34 9.46 -6.24
CA TYR A 220 12.26 10.17 -6.91
C TYR A 220 11.67 9.33 -8.05
N ILE A 221 10.35 9.20 -8.02
CA ILE A 221 9.55 8.72 -9.15
C ILE A 221 8.72 9.90 -9.63
N GLY A 222 8.97 10.31 -10.87
CA GLY A 222 8.26 11.44 -11.48
C GLY A 222 6.79 11.15 -11.73
N ALA A 223 6.12 12.09 -12.38
CA ALA A 223 4.71 12.01 -12.71
C ALA A 223 4.45 11.60 -14.18
N PRO A 224 4.71 10.34 -14.59
CA PRO A 224 4.36 9.90 -15.93
C PRO A 224 2.83 9.90 -16.07
N GLY A 225 2.31 10.78 -16.91
CA GLY A 225 0.90 10.83 -17.35
C GLY A 225 -0.15 11.27 -16.31
N ALA A 226 0.01 10.92 -15.04
CA ALA A 226 -1.02 11.06 -14.00
C ALA A 226 -0.90 12.34 -13.15
N GLY A 227 0.16 13.13 -13.30
CA GLY A 227 0.38 14.33 -12.47
C GLY A 227 0.67 14.05 -10.99
N VAL A 228 1.05 12.80 -10.66
CA VAL A 228 1.37 12.33 -9.31
C VAL A 228 2.84 11.93 -9.25
N SER A 229 3.57 12.40 -8.26
CA SER A 229 4.99 12.08 -8.06
C SER A 229 5.24 11.58 -6.65
N TRP A 230 6.35 10.85 -6.48
CA TRP A 230 6.64 10.12 -5.25
C TRP A 230 8.10 10.24 -4.85
N TYR A 231 8.31 10.36 -3.54
CA TYR A 231 9.55 9.97 -2.89
C TYR A 231 9.42 8.58 -2.30
N TYR A 232 10.44 7.74 -2.47
CA TYR A 232 10.29 6.32 -2.20
C TYR A 232 11.64 5.62 -1.92
N TYR A 233 11.70 4.87 -0.82
CA TYR A 233 12.74 3.86 -0.55
C TYR A 233 12.13 2.55 -0.05
N SER A 234 12.91 1.48 -0.16
CA SER A 234 12.50 0.13 0.23
C SER A 234 13.57 -0.54 1.07
N TRP A 235 13.15 -1.39 1.99
CA TRP A 235 13.99 -2.08 2.96
C TRP A 235 13.74 -3.59 2.90
N PRO A 236 14.52 -4.34 2.09
CA PRO A 236 14.24 -5.74 1.81
C PRO A 236 15.01 -6.69 2.73
N GLN A 237 14.60 -7.96 2.76
CA GLN A 237 15.33 -9.08 3.39
C GLN A 237 15.66 -8.93 4.87
N GLN A 238 14.78 -8.30 5.63
CA GLN A 238 14.94 -8.20 7.06
C GLN A 238 14.59 -9.56 7.67
N GLN A 239 15.58 -10.21 8.30
CA GLN A 239 15.38 -11.54 8.89
C GLN A 239 14.34 -11.44 10.00
N THR A 240 13.34 -12.31 9.93
CA THR A 240 12.13 -12.20 10.75
C THR A 240 11.93 -13.44 11.61
N THR A 241 11.70 -13.21 12.89
CA THR A 241 11.38 -14.24 13.88
C THR A 241 10.12 -13.85 14.64
N GLY A 242 9.49 -14.80 15.32
CA GLY A 242 8.30 -14.51 16.11
C GLY A 242 7.32 -15.67 16.17
N THR A 243 6.05 -15.34 16.37
CA THR A 243 4.95 -16.29 16.50
C THR A 243 3.76 -15.86 15.67
N VAL A 244 3.16 -16.83 14.97
CA VAL A 244 1.86 -16.67 14.31
C VAL A 244 0.83 -17.54 15.05
N THR A 245 -0.32 -16.98 15.38
CA THR A 245 -1.43 -17.70 16.01
C THR A 245 -2.64 -17.68 15.10
N ILE A 246 -3.12 -18.86 14.69
CA ILE A 246 -4.31 -19.03 13.83
C ILE A 246 -5.32 -19.91 14.57
N ALA A 247 -6.55 -19.41 14.72
CA ALA A 247 -7.63 -20.10 15.43
C ALA A 247 -7.21 -20.60 16.83
N GLY A 248 -6.43 -19.79 17.55
CA GLY A 248 -5.92 -20.10 18.90
C GLY A 248 -4.71 -21.04 18.94
N GLN A 249 -4.26 -21.59 17.81
CA GLN A 249 -3.05 -22.42 17.74
C GLN A 249 -1.84 -21.57 17.36
N ALA A 250 -0.81 -21.58 18.20
CA ALA A 250 0.44 -20.86 17.99
C ALA A 250 1.46 -21.70 17.21
N TYR A 251 2.16 -21.04 16.30
CA TYR A 251 3.22 -21.57 15.45
C TYR A 251 4.43 -20.64 15.56
N ALA A 252 5.59 -21.19 15.92
CA ALA A 252 6.83 -20.43 15.89
C ALA A 252 7.27 -20.19 14.43
N VAL A 253 7.78 -18.99 14.14
CA VAL A 253 8.43 -18.70 12.86
C VAL A 253 9.80 -19.38 12.85
N GLU A 254 10.00 -20.33 11.95
CA GLU A 254 11.28 -21.04 11.77
C GLU A 254 12.26 -20.22 10.93
N SER A 255 11.74 -19.56 9.89
CA SER A 255 12.46 -18.58 9.09
C SER A 255 11.47 -17.62 8.47
N GLY A 256 11.87 -16.36 8.25
CA GLY A 256 10.99 -15.39 7.62
C GLY A 256 11.74 -14.19 7.10
N LEU A 257 11.11 -13.50 6.16
CA LEU A 257 11.58 -12.24 5.60
C LEU A 257 10.50 -11.19 5.75
N THR A 258 10.92 -9.98 6.12
CA THR A 258 10.12 -8.76 6.07
C THR A 258 10.67 -7.83 5.01
N TRP A 259 9.78 -7.29 4.18
CA TRP A 259 10.03 -6.13 3.34
C TRP A 259 9.27 -4.94 3.92
N MET A 260 9.87 -3.75 3.86
CA MET A 260 9.17 -2.50 4.14
C MET A 260 9.40 -1.48 3.03
N ASP A 261 8.33 -0.88 2.57
CA ASP A 261 8.32 0.30 1.73
C ASP A 261 7.89 1.52 2.54
N HIS A 262 8.49 2.66 2.23
CA HIS A 262 8.07 3.95 2.74
C HIS A 262 8.04 4.96 1.60
N GLN A 263 6.84 5.48 1.33
CA GLN A 263 6.57 6.30 0.16
C GLN A 263 5.68 7.48 0.50
N TRP A 264 6.02 8.66 0.00
CA TRP A 264 5.26 9.89 0.24
C TRP A 264 5.23 10.79 -0.98
N GLY A 265 4.14 11.50 -1.15
CA GLY A 265 3.89 12.34 -2.31
C GLY A 265 2.41 12.47 -2.59
N GLY A 266 2.03 12.29 -3.86
CA GLY A 266 0.64 12.39 -4.30
C GLY A 266 0.42 13.59 -5.20
N THR A 267 -0.82 14.04 -5.26
CA THR A 267 -1.21 15.30 -5.90
C THR A 267 -2.01 16.16 -4.94
N THR A 268 -2.01 17.46 -5.16
CA THR A 268 -2.84 18.38 -4.38
C THR A 268 -4.33 18.15 -4.67
N ALA A 269 -5.21 18.72 -3.85
CA ALA A 269 -6.67 18.61 -4.02
C ALA A 269 -7.11 18.88 -5.48
N PRO A 270 -8.09 18.11 -6.01
CA PRO A 270 -8.54 18.27 -7.38
C PRO A 270 -9.21 19.63 -7.58
N ALA A 271 -8.67 20.43 -8.49
CA ALA A 271 -9.23 21.71 -8.92
C ALA A 271 -9.56 21.68 -10.42
N THR A 272 -10.08 20.56 -10.92
CA THR A 272 -10.27 20.32 -12.35
C THR A 272 -11.73 20.04 -12.72
N ALA A 273 -12.23 20.76 -13.71
CA ALA A 273 -13.56 20.56 -14.31
C ALA A 273 -13.67 19.28 -15.16
N THR A 274 -12.56 18.55 -15.30
CA THR A 274 -12.49 17.26 -15.99
C THR A 274 -12.12 16.16 -15.00
N PRO A 275 -12.72 14.96 -15.15
CA PRO A 275 -12.31 13.80 -14.38
C PRO A 275 -10.83 13.50 -14.60
N PRO A 276 -10.07 13.16 -13.55
CA PRO A 276 -8.70 12.72 -13.72
C PRO A 276 -8.67 11.47 -14.60
N ALA A 277 -7.59 11.29 -15.36
CA ALA A 277 -7.37 10.05 -16.08
C ALA A 277 -7.34 8.91 -15.05
N TRP A 278 -8.15 7.88 -15.27
CA TRP A 278 -8.05 6.69 -14.44
C TRP A 278 -6.75 5.97 -14.73
N THR A 279 -5.99 5.72 -13.68
CA THR A 279 -4.71 5.03 -13.75
C THR A 279 -4.66 3.93 -12.70
N GLY A 280 -3.99 2.85 -13.05
CA GLY A 280 -3.60 1.78 -12.14
C GLY A 280 -2.16 1.40 -12.37
N TRP A 281 -1.72 0.33 -11.72
CA TRP A 281 -0.41 -0.26 -11.95
C TRP A 281 -0.41 -1.73 -11.57
N CYS A 282 0.61 -2.43 -12.05
CA CYS A 282 1.13 -3.60 -11.37
C CYS A 282 2.43 -3.20 -10.64
N TRP A 283 2.56 -3.58 -9.38
CA TRP A 283 3.79 -3.40 -8.60
C TRP A 283 4.24 -4.75 -8.04
N PHE A 284 5.55 -4.89 -7.86
CA PHE A 284 6.16 -6.14 -7.45
C PHE A 284 7.30 -5.85 -6.48
N GLU A 285 7.41 -6.65 -5.42
CA GLU A 285 8.63 -6.81 -4.63
C GLU A 285 8.99 -8.29 -4.59
N PHE A 286 10.26 -8.59 -4.83
CA PHE A 286 10.80 -9.93 -4.80
C PHE A 286 12.05 -9.98 -3.93
N GLN A 287 12.10 -10.99 -3.07
CA GLN A 287 13.21 -11.31 -2.19
C GLN A 287 13.76 -12.67 -2.61
N PHE A 288 14.87 -12.64 -3.33
CA PHE A 288 15.55 -13.83 -3.83
C PHE A 288 16.59 -14.33 -2.83
N GLU A 289 16.83 -15.65 -2.87
CA GLU A 289 17.94 -16.28 -2.18
C GLU A 289 19.29 -15.61 -2.53
N GLY A 290 20.18 -15.54 -1.54
CA GLY A 290 21.52 -14.98 -1.73
C GLY A 290 21.57 -13.45 -1.71
N ASN A 291 20.72 -12.80 -0.92
CA ASN A 291 20.70 -11.35 -0.70
C ASN A 291 20.51 -10.52 -1.98
N ARG A 292 19.57 -10.96 -2.84
CA ARG A 292 19.14 -10.21 -4.03
C ARG A 292 17.68 -9.83 -3.95
N SER A 293 17.36 -8.63 -4.39
CA SER A 293 15.99 -8.11 -4.36
C SER A 293 15.65 -7.41 -5.67
N LEU A 294 14.36 -7.35 -5.98
CA LEU A 294 13.87 -6.66 -7.17
C LEU A 294 12.54 -6.01 -6.86
N THR A 295 12.43 -4.72 -7.14
CA THR A 295 11.13 -4.06 -7.32
C THR A 295 10.84 -3.82 -8.77
N LEU A 296 9.56 -3.83 -9.13
CA LEU A 296 9.08 -3.45 -10.44
C LEU A 296 7.77 -2.69 -10.30
N ALA A 297 7.56 -1.70 -11.16
CA ALA A 297 6.32 -0.95 -11.29
C ALA A 297 5.99 -0.78 -12.77
N ALA A 298 4.74 -1.00 -13.11
CA ALA A 298 4.24 -0.87 -14.47
C ALA A 298 2.88 -0.16 -14.45
N PRO A 299 2.86 1.18 -14.60
CA PRO A 299 1.62 1.94 -14.62
C PRO A 299 0.82 1.66 -15.89
N HIS A 300 -0.49 1.80 -15.80
CA HIS A 300 -1.40 1.72 -16.93
C HIS A 300 -2.54 2.72 -16.79
N GLN A 301 -3.17 3.06 -17.91
CA GLN A 301 -4.44 3.80 -17.92
C GLN A 301 -5.61 2.85 -17.66
N ALA A 302 -6.84 3.38 -17.69
CA ALA A 302 -8.06 2.57 -17.66
C ALA A 302 -7.96 1.33 -18.55
N VAL A 303 -8.42 0.20 -18.00
CA VAL A 303 -8.47 -1.10 -18.67
C VAL A 303 -9.95 -1.45 -18.85
N PRO A 304 -10.65 -0.96 -19.89
CA PRO A 304 -12.10 -1.09 -20.00
C PRO A 304 -12.59 -2.53 -20.01
N ASP A 305 -11.80 -3.44 -20.58
CA ASP A 305 -12.09 -4.88 -20.66
C ASP A 305 -11.56 -5.67 -19.44
N GLY A 306 -11.01 -4.96 -18.44
CA GLY A 306 -10.44 -5.55 -17.22
C GLY A 306 -9.16 -6.37 -17.44
N LYS A 307 -8.61 -6.41 -18.65
CA LYS A 307 -7.40 -7.16 -18.99
C LYS A 307 -6.45 -6.34 -19.87
N LEU A 308 -5.18 -6.31 -19.47
CA LEU A 308 -4.08 -5.67 -20.20
C LEU A 308 -2.94 -6.71 -20.38
N PRO A 309 -2.80 -7.33 -21.56
CA PRO A 309 -1.84 -8.44 -21.72
C PRO A 309 -0.36 -8.02 -21.67
N LEU A 310 -0.07 -6.74 -21.88
CA LEU A 310 1.29 -6.21 -21.94
C LEU A 310 1.36 -4.84 -21.27
N PHE A 311 2.34 -4.65 -20.38
CA PHE A 311 2.68 -3.37 -19.76
C PHE A 311 4.05 -2.93 -20.25
N ASN A 312 4.09 -1.80 -20.94
CA ASN A 312 5.30 -1.19 -21.45
C ASN A 312 5.07 0.34 -21.55
N PRO A 313 5.89 1.18 -20.89
CA PRO A 313 7.07 0.82 -20.10
C PRO A 313 6.75 0.37 -18.68
N GLY A 314 7.53 -0.58 -18.17
CA GLY A 314 7.76 -0.79 -16.75
C GLY A 314 9.17 -0.33 -16.35
N PHE A 315 9.41 -0.22 -15.05
CA PHE A 315 10.72 0.08 -14.49
C PHE A 315 10.83 -0.51 -13.08
N GLY A 316 12.03 -0.51 -12.52
CA GLY A 316 12.22 -1.03 -11.18
C GLY A 316 13.67 -0.96 -10.73
N VAL A 317 13.96 -1.50 -9.56
CA VAL A 317 15.32 -1.50 -9.01
C VAL A 317 15.73 -2.92 -8.68
N TYR A 318 16.82 -3.36 -9.30
CA TYR A 318 17.49 -4.61 -8.93
C TYR A 318 18.57 -4.33 -7.90
N VAL A 319 18.64 -5.17 -6.87
CA VAL A 319 19.62 -5.10 -5.78
C VAL A 319 20.37 -6.41 -5.68
N ASP A 320 21.70 -6.35 -5.65
CA ASP A 320 22.56 -7.49 -5.34
C ASP A 320 23.55 -7.08 -4.24
N ASN A 321 23.40 -7.67 -3.05
CA ASN A 321 24.25 -7.39 -1.88
C ASN A 321 24.36 -5.89 -1.55
N GLY A 322 23.23 -5.18 -1.56
CA GLY A 322 23.12 -3.75 -1.24
C GLY A 322 23.51 -2.80 -2.39
N VAL A 323 24.06 -3.31 -3.49
CA VAL A 323 24.28 -2.50 -4.71
C VAL A 323 23.01 -2.52 -5.54
N TYR A 324 22.43 -1.34 -5.77
CA TYR A 324 21.16 -1.21 -6.47
C TYR A 324 21.30 -0.51 -7.83
N SER A 325 20.44 -0.87 -8.78
CA SER A 325 20.41 -0.32 -10.15
C SER A 325 18.99 -0.14 -10.63
N LEU A 326 18.66 1.08 -11.08
CA LEU A 326 17.41 1.36 -11.79
C LEU A 326 17.45 0.68 -13.16
N ILE A 327 16.39 -0.06 -13.48
CA ILE A 327 16.30 -0.89 -14.66
C ILE A 327 14.95 -0.71 -15.36
N PRO A 328 14.90 -0.79 -16.70
CA PRO A 328 13.63 -0.85 -17.42
C PRO A 328 12.99 -2.23 -17.24
N ALA A 329 11.69 -2.33 -17.50
CA ALA A 329 10.99 -3.60 -17.52
C ALA A 329 9.87 -3.62 -18.56
N VAL A 330 9.50 -4.82 -19.00
CA VAL A 330 8.32 -5.10 -19.80
C VAL A 330 7.62 -6.31 -19.19
N LEU A 331 6.32 -6.20 -18.98
CA LEU A 331 5.54 -7.22 -18.28
C LEU A 331 4.47 -7.79 -19.20
N GLU A 332 4.49 -9.10 -19.38
CA GLU A 332 3.46 -9.86 -20.08
C GLU A 332 2.60 -10.62 -19.07
N VAL A 333 1.28 -10.53 -19.21
CA VAL A 333 0.33 -11.22 -18.32
C VAL A 333 -0.26 -12.45 -19.01
N TRP A 334 -0.13 -13.60 -18.35
CA TRP A 334 -0.60 -14.89 -18.86
C TRP A 334 -1.94 -15.34 -18.26
N ALA A 335 -2.25 -14.88 -17.04
CA ALA A 335 -3.47 -15.25 -16.36
C ALA A 335 -4.06 -14.09 -15.57
N TYR A 336 -5.38 -14.13 -15.44
CA TYR A 336 -6.17 -13.23 -14.60
C TYR A 336 -7.07 -14.06 -13.70
N THR A 337 -7.17 -13.72 -12.42
CA THR A 337 -8.13 -14.31 -11.50
C THR A 337 -9.19 -13.29 -11.12
N PRO A 338 -10.50 -13.63 -11.21
CA PRO A 338 -11.56 -12.76 -10.69
C PRO A 338 -11.54 -12.72 -9.16
N SER A 339 -11.67 -11.51 -8.58
CA SER A 339 -11.97 -11.33 -7.16
C SER A 339 -13.34 -11.93 -6.82
N ALA A 340 -13.43 -12.61 -5.68
CA ALA A 340 -14.69 -13.12 -5.14
C ALA A 340 -15.67 -12.00 -4.74
N ALA A 341 -15.16 -10.81 -4.38
CA ALA A 341 -15.99 -9.72 -3.88
C ALA A 341 -16.54 -8.82 -4.99
N THR A 342 -15.75 -8.57 -6.04
CA THR A 342 -16.12 -7.62 -7.12
C THR A 342 -16.26 -8.27 -8.49
N GLY A 343 -15.69 -9.47 -8.68
CA GLY A 343 -15.58 -10.12 -9.99
C GLY A 343 -14.49 -9.52 -10.90
N VAL A 344 -13.76 -8.49 -10.44
CA VAL A 344 -12.68 -7.86 -11.20
C VAL A 344 -11.54 -8.85 -11.41
N GLY A 345 -11.05 -8.96 -12.65
CA GLY A 345 -9.92 -9.82 -12.97
C GLY A 345 -8.59 -9.13 -12.67
N TYR A 346 -7.82 -9.66 -11.73
CA TYR A 346 -6.46 -9.20 -11.45
C TYR A 346 -5.42 -10.12 -12.08
N PRO A 347 -4.31 -9.59 -12.61
CA PRO A 347 -3.20 -10.41 -13.10
C PRO A 347 -2.71 -11.40 -12.03
N SER A 348 -2.49 -12.66 -12.41
CA SER A 348 -2.10 -13.73 -11.47
C SER A 348 -0.96 -14.64 -11.95
N ALA A 349 -0.49 -14.43 -13.19
CA ALA A 349 0.71 -15.05 -13.74
C ALA A 349 1.35 -14.13 -14.79
N TRP A 350 2.69 -14.04 -14.77
CA TRP A 350 3.44 -13.10 -15.61
C TRP A 350 4.73 -13.72 -16.15
N THR A 351 5.19 -13.16 -17.27
CA THR A 351 6.62 -13.14 -17.63
C THR A 351 7.06 -11.69 -17.62
N ILE A 352 8.16 -11.39 -16.94
CA ILE A 352 8.68 -10.03 -16.85
C ILE A 352 10.12 -10.02 -17.35
N GLU A 353 10.37 -9.23 -18.38
CA GLU A 353 11.73 -8.91 -18.80
C GLU A 353 12.20 -7.67 -18.03
N ALA A 354 13.25 -7.82 -17.22
CA ALA A 354 13.76 -6.76 -16.35
C ALA A 354 15.24 -6.49 -16.65
N GLY A 355 15.58 -5.26 -17.00
CA GLY A 355 16.92 -4.85 -17.39
C GLY A 355 17.16 -4.87 -18.91
N SER A 356 18.43 -4.89 -19.31
CA SER A 356 18.82 -4.84 -20.72
C SER A 356 20.16 -5.55 -20.95
N LEU A 357 20.39 -6.02 -22.18
CA LEU A 357 21.60 -6.77 -22.53
C LEU A 357 22.88 -5.95 -22.28
N ASP A 358 22.84 -4.65 -22.54
CA ASP A 358 23.97 -3.74 -22.33
C ASP A 358 24.07 -3.26 -20.86
N GLY A 359 22.98 -3.34 -20.10
CA GLY A 359 22.89 -2.94 -18.71
C GLY A 359 23.58 -3.88 -17.72
N PRO A 360 23.50 -3.54 -16.41
CA PRO A 360 24.07 -4.35 -15.33
C PRO A 360 23.29 -5.63 -15.08
N VAL A 361 22.02 -5.70 -15.50
CA VAL A 361 21.17 -6.87 -15.32
C VAL A 361 20.29 -7.07 -16.55
N LEU A 362 19.97 -8.32 -16.86
CA LEU A 362 18.93 -8.74 -17.80
C LEU A 362 18.32 -10.03 -17.27
N LEU A 363 17.08 -9.98 -16.81
CA LEU A 363 16.38 -11.10 -16.19
C LEU A 363 15.08 -11.38 -16.94
N VAL A 364 14.75 -12.66 -17.05
CA VAL A 364 13.38 -13.14 -17.26
C VAL A 364 12.88 -13.61 -15.89
N VAL A 365 11.89 -12.91 -15.36
CA VAL A 365 11.29 -13.14 -14.04
C VAL A 365 9.90 -13.71 -14.22
N THR A 366 9.59 -14.78 -13.47
CA THR A 366 8.33 -15.51 -13.56
C THR A 366 7.73 -15.63 -12.15
N PRO A 367 6.97 -14.62 -11.69
CA PRO A 367 6.19 -14.71 -10.46
C PRO A 367 4.91 -15.52 -10.67
N LYS A 368 4.50 -16.23 -9.62
CA LYS A 368 3.25 -16.99 -9.57
C LYS A 368 2.60 -16.81 -8.20
N THR A 369 1.35 -16.37 -8.22
CA THR A 369 0.52 -16.25 -7.03
C THR A 369 0.38 -17.58 -6.28
N VAL A 370 0.48 -17.56 -4.96
CA VAL A 370 0.33 -18.76 -4.12
C VAL A 370 -1.12 -19.23 -4.06
N LEU A 371 -2.05 -18.28 -4.13
CA LEU A 371 -3.49 -18.51 -4.26
C LEU A 371 -4.04 -17.70 -5.43
N ALA A 372 -5.10 -18.22 -6.04
CA ALA A 372 -5.70 -17.61 -7.22
C ALA A 372 -6.26 -16.21 -6.92
N ASP A 373 -7.09 -16.09 -5.88
CA ASP A 373 -7.69 -14.83 -5.43
C ASP A 373 -7.05 -14.42 -4.10
N GLN A 374 -6.41 -13.25 -4.12
CA GLN A 374 -5.77 -12.62 -2.96
C GLN A 374 -6.14 -11.13 -2.93
N ALA A 375 -7.39 -10.82 -3.27
CA ALA A 375 -7.91 -9.46 -3.23
C ALA A 375 -8.20 -8.99 -1.81
N MET A 376 -7.92 -7.71 -1.57
CA MET A 376 -8.17 -7.03 -0.31
C MET A 376 -8.66 -5.60 -0.52
N TRP A 377 -9.32 -5.06 0.50
CA TRP A 377 -9.78 -3.68 0.51
C TRP A 377 -8.67 -2.76 1.04
N MET A 378 -8.42 -1.65 0.35
CA MET A 378 -7.39 -0.68 0.72
C MET A 378 -7.90 0.75 0.75
N GLY A 379 -7.88 1.35 1.94
CA GLY A 379 -8.46 2.68 2.19
C GLY A 379 -9.94 2.72 1.81
N GLY A 380 -10.84 3.11 2.71
CA GLY A 380 -12.26 3.22 2.32
C GLY A 380 -12.83 1.92 1.71
N LEU A 381 -13.12 1.92 0.40
CA LEU A 381 -13.76 0.84 -0.35
C LEU A 381 -13.14 0.57 -1.75
N THR A 382 -11.83 0.80 -1.93
CA THR A 382 -11.13 0.42 -3.17
C THR A 382 -10.52 -0.98 -3.03
N GLU A 383 -10.70 -1.83 -4.03
CA GLU A 383 -10.13 -3.19 -4.03
C GLU A 383 -8.80 -3.23 -4.80
N TYR A 384 -7.86 -3.99 -4.24
CA TYR A 384 -6.55 -4.26 -4.79
C TYR A 384 -6.35 -5.77 -4.77
N SER A 385 -5.57 -6.32 -5.70
CA SER A 385 -4.95 -7.63 -5.51
C SER A 385 -3.60 -7.43 -4.86
N GLU A 386 -3.40 -7.97 -3.66
CA GLU A 386 -2.13 -7.93 -2.92
C GLU A 386 -1.65 -9.36 -2.70
N ALA A 387 -1.14 -9.94 -3.79
CA ALA A 387 -0.98 -11.37 -3.90
C ALA A 387 0.43 -11.81 -3.48
N ALA A 388 0.52 -12.63 -2.43
CA ALA A 388 1.75 -13.33 -2.12
C ALA A 388 2.12 -14.26 -3.29
N VAL A 389 3.40 -14.29 -3.64
CA VAL A 389 3.92 -15.07 -4.77
C VAL A 389 5.15 -15.88 -4.41
N THR A 390 5.33 -16.96 -5.17
CA THR A 390 6.66 -17.52 -5.40
C THR A 390 7.21 -16.95 -6.70
N VAL A 391 8.52 -16.76 -6.78
CA VAL A 391 9.15 -16.17 -7.96
C VAL A 391 10.42 -16.92 -8.33
N THR A 392 10.62 -17.07 -9.63
CA THR A 392 11.89 -17.51 -10.19
C THR A 392 12.40 -16.49 -11.19
N ALA A 393 13.72 -16.42 -11.35
CA ALA A 393 14.34 -15.59 -12.35
C ALA A 393 15.57 -16.29 -12.95
N ILE A 394 15.77 -16.09 -14.25
CA ILE A 394 16.98 -16.50 -14.96
C ILE A 394 17.50 -15.34 -15.80
N GLY A 395 18.81 -15.29 -16.02
CA GLY A 395 19.38 -14.29 -16.91
C GLY A 395 20.82 -13.97 -16.56
N LEU A 396 21.18 -12.70 -16.69
CA LEU A 396 22.51 -12.18 -16.43
C LEU A 396 22.45 -11.10 -15.35
N ALA A 397 23.30 -11.20 -14.34
CA ALA A 397 23.62 -10.12 -13.41
C ALA A 397 25.12 -9.84 -13.49
N ASN A 398 25.50 -8.60 -13.77
CA ASN A 398 26.88 -8.20 -14.05
C ASN A 398 27.57 -9.12 -15.08
N LYS A 399 26.85 -9.40 -16.17
CA LYS A 399 27.24 -10.32 -17.26
C LYS A 399 27.49 -11.77 -16.84
N THR A 400 27.17 -12.14 -15.60
CA THR A 400 27.28 -13.51 -15.09
C THR A 400 25.91 -14.19 -15.12
N PRO A 401 25.80 -15.42 -15.67
CA PRO A 401 24.56 -16.18 -15.60
C PRO A 401 24.08 -16.39 -14.17
N VAL A 402 22.82 -16.09 -13.93
CA VAL A 402 22.16 -16.29 -12.64
C VAL A 402 20.88 -17.09 -12.81
N ARG A 403 20.56 -17.88 -11.79
CA ARG A 403 19.27 -18.50 -11.56
C ARG A 403 18.90 -18.24 -10.11
N MET A 404 17.70 -17.71 -9.90
CA MET A 404 17.23 -17.25 -8.60
C MET A 404 15.84 -17.81 -8.34
N SER A 405 15.59 -18.14 -7.08
CA SER A 405 14.28 -18.43 -6.51
C SER A 405 14.05 -17.49 -5.33
N GLY A 406 12.78 -17.18 -5.08
CA GLY A 406 12.42 -16.26 -4.02
C GLY A 406 10.92 -16.24 -3.75
N VAL A 407 10.55 -15.29 -2.91
CA VAL A 407 9.18 -14.97 -2.49
C VAL A 407 8.95 -13.48 -2.62
N GLY A 408 7.71 -13.04 -2.46
CA GLY A 408 7.38 -11.61 -2.43
C GLY A 408 5.91 -11.39 -2.72
N TYR A 409 5.59 -10.20 -3.22
CA TYR A 409 4.22 -9.77 -3.50
C TYR A 409 4.08 -9.20 -4.91
N CYS A 410 2.88 -9.40 -5.47
CA CYS A 410 2.39 -8.73 -6.67
C CYS A 410 1.15 -7.91 -6.31
N GLU A 411 1.23 -6.59 -6.45
CA GLU A 411 0.11 -5.67 -6.32
C GLU A 411 -0.52 -5.42 -7.71
N GLY A 412 -1.85 -5.44 -7.79
CA GLY A 412 -2.61 -5.03 -8.96
C GLY A 412 -3.76 -4.10 -8.59
N VAL A 413 -3.74 -2.87 -9.13
CA VAL A 413 -4.75 -1.84 -8.86
C VAL A 413 -5.25 -1.20 -10.14
N GLY A 414 -6.48 -0.70 -10.12
CA GLY A 414 -7.05 0.08 -11.24
C GLY A 414 -7.59 -0.78 -12.39
N PHE A 415 -7.79 -2.08 -12.15
CA PHE A 415 -8.48 -3.00 -13.06
C PHE A 415 -10.01 -2.90 -12.93
N GLU A 416 -10.50 -2.46 -11.77
CA GLU A 416 -11.93 -2.21 -11.57
C GLU A 416 -12.42 -1.05 -12.44
N ASN A 417 -13.64 -1.15 -12.98
CA ASN A 417 -14.26 -0.05 -13.70
C ASN A 417 -14.48 1.16 -12.75
N PRO A 418 -13.99 2.36 -13.10
CA PRO A 418 -14.11 3.55 -12.26
C PRO A 418 -15.54 3.88 -11.84
N ALA A 419 -16.50 3.67 -12.75
CA ALA A 419 -17.91 3.96 -12.49
C ALA A 419 -18.51 2.97 -11.48
N GLN A 420 -18.08 1.70 -11.51
CA GLN A 420 -18.52 0.69 -10.53
C GLN A 420 -17.97 1.00 -9.14
N ARG A 421 -16.67 1.34 -9.05
CA ARG A 421 -16.07 1.81 -7.79
C ARG A 421 -16.79 3.03 -7.25
N ASN A 422 -16.94 4.10 -8.05
CA ASN A 422 -17.58 5.33 -7.60
C ASN A 422 -19.05 5.10 -7.20
N ALA A 423 -19.78 4.21 -7.87
CA ALA A 423 -21.13 3.85 -7.50
C ALA A 423 -21.19 3.14 -6.13
N ARG A 424 -20.24 2.23 -5.85
CA ARG A 424 -20.12 1.58 -4.53
C ARG A 424 -19.84 2.61 -3.43
N ASP A 425 -18.88 3.49 -3.63
CA ASP A 425 -18.50 4.51 -2.65
C ASP A 425 -19.64 5.49 -2.38
N LEU A 426 -20.32 5.94 -3.45
CA LEU A 426 -21.47 6.84 -3.35
C LEU A 426 -22.66 6.18 -2.65
N ALA A 427 -22.94 4.90 -2.95
CA ALA A 427 -24.00 4.16 -2.28
C ALA A 427 -23.71 4.02 -0.78
N TRP A 428 -22.46 3.76 -0.41
CA TRP A 428 -22.04 3.69 0.98
C TRP A 428 -22.20 5.04 1.70
N LEU A 429 -21.75 6.15 1.10
CA LEU A 429 -21.92 7.49 1.69
C LEU A 429 -23.39 7.87 1.87
N LYS A 430 -24.26 7.54 0.91
CA LYS A 430 -25.70 7.77 1.03
C LYS A 430 -26.31 6.96 2.17
N GLY A 431 -25.90 5.71 2.34
CA GLY A 431 -26.32 4.88 3.48
C GLY A 431 -25.94 5.49 4.83
N VAL A 432 -24.76 6.10 4.93
CA VAL A 432 -24.33 6.84 6.14
C VAL A 432 -25.18 8.08 6.40
N LEU A 433 -25.65 8.77 5.35
CA LEU A 433 -26.53 9.94 5.49
C LEU A 433 -27.96 9.59 5.90
N GLU A 434 -28.39 8.35 5.63
CA GLU A 434 -29.72 7.84 5.95
C GLU A 434 -29.79 7.23 7.37
N SER A 435 -28.64 6.87 7.96
CA SER A 435 -28.52 6.33 9.33
C SER A 435 -28.40 7.42 10.38
#